data_AF-V9HFU9-F1
#
_entry.id   AF-V9HFU9-F1
#
_cell.length_a   1.000
_cell.length_b   1.000
_cell.length_c   1.000
_cell.angle_alpha   90.00
_cell.angle_beta   90.00
_cell.angle_gamma   90.00
#
_symmetry.space_group_name_H-M   'P 1'
#
loop_
_entity.id
_entity.type
_entity.pdbx_description
1 polymer ?
#
loop_
_entity_poly.entity_id
_entity_poly.type
_entity_poly.pdbx_seq_one_letter_code
_entity_poly.pdbx_strand_id
1 'polypeptide(L)'
;MHIKSISKKRGYVFIESLIVFLFVLAIVNLSIKIIYNNYIKSQNFKTYRDLYTLEVEEERVLEVINTLAEDNKLDQKELLQKVSKKKSEDYPELKSLKFEYKDGSYYLTRQKENSVMYIELKKNEIGNKAYFTPTTYKTKYIYIKE
;
A
#
# COMPACT_ATOMS: atom_id res chain seq x y z
N MET A 1 47.72 -25.12 -49.61
CA MET A 1 46.65 -24.09 -49.71
C MET A 1 46.82 -23.13 -48.54
N HIS A 2 47.56 -22.03 -48.72
CA HIS A 2 47.82 -21.07 -47.65
C HIS A 2 46.63 -20.12 -47.52
N ILE A 3 45.85 -20.27 -46.45
CA ILE A 3 44.83 -19.29 -46.07
C ILE A 3 45.56 -18.05 -45.59
N LYS A 4 45.65 -17.04 -46.47
CA LYS A 4 46.22 -15.74 -46.16
C LYS A 4 45.28 -15.06 -45.16
N SER A 5 45.70 -14.90 -43.90
CA SER A 5 44.90 -14.13 -42.94
C SER A 5 44.92 -12.67 -43.38
N ILE A 6 43.74 -12.17 -43.75
CA ILE A 6 43.56 -10.77 -44.12
C ILE A 6 43.54 -10.00 -42.80
N SER A 7 44.64 -9.34 -42.45
CA SER A 7 44.68 -8.46 -41.27
C SER A 7 43.71 -7.29 -41.49
N LYS A 8 42.65 -7.22 -40.67
CA LYS A 8 41.71 -6.09 -40.71
C LYS A 8 42.49 -4.79 -40.44
N LYS A 9 42.27 -3.77 -41.27
CA LYS A 9 42.88 -2.43 -41.06
C LYS A 9 42.47 -1.92 -39.67
N ARG A 10 43.42 -1.35 -38.91
CA ARG A 10 43.20 -0.89 -37.52
C ARG A 10 41.96 0.02 -37.36
N GLY A 11 41.70 0.89 -38.34
CA GLY A 11 40.51 1.75 -38.35
C GLY A 11 39.18 0.99 -38.45
N TYR A 12 39.15 -0.14 -39.16
CA TYR A 12 37.96 -0.99 -39.23
C TYR A 12 37.67 -1.65 -37.88
N VAL A 13 38.71 -2.14 -37.19
CA VAL A 13 38.60 -2.73 -35.85
C VAL A 13 38.08 -1.69 -34.84
N PHE A 14 38.54 -0.44 -34.95
CA PHE A 14 38.08 0.66 -34.11
C PHE A 14 36.60 1.01 -34.34
N ILE A 15 36.15 1.05 -35.60
CA ILE A 15 34.73 1.30 -35.93
C ILE A 15 33.85 0.14 -35.43
N GLU A 16 34.30 -1.11 -35.62
CA GLU A 16 33.60 -2.31 -35.14
C GLU A 16 33.45 -2.28 -33.61
N SER A 17 34.50 -1.95 -32.88
CA SER A 17 34.44 -1.81 -31.42
C SER A 17 33.55 -0.65 -30.96
N LEU A 18 33.56 0.46 -31.70
CA LEU A 18 32.71 1.62 -31.39
C LEU A 18 31.22 1.28 -31.56
N ILE A 19 30.87 0.56 -32.62
CA ILE A 19 29.50 0.11 -32.87
C ILE A 19 29.04 -0.83 -31.74
N VAL A 20 29.86 -1.82 -31.37
CA VAL A 20 29.54 -2.74 -30.27
C VAL A 20 29.35 -1.97 -28.96
N PHE A 21 30.21 -0.99 -28.68
CA PHE A 21 30.11 -0.17 -27.48
C PHE A 21 28.79 0.62 -27.43
N LEU A 22 28.36 1.21 -28.55
CA LEU A 22 27.06 1.90 -28.64
C LEU A 22 25.88 0.97 -28.37
N PHE A 23 25.93 -0.28 -28.88
CA PHE A 23 24.91 -1.28 -28.60
C PHE A 23 24.84 -1.65 -27.11
N VAL A 24 26.00 -1.83 -26.45
CA VAL A 24 26.05 -2.10 -25.01
C VAL A 24 25.41 -0.97 -24.22
N LEU A 25 25.74 0.29 -24.53
CA LEU A 25 25.13 1.46 -23.88
C LEU A 25 23.61 1.51 -24.08
N ALA A 26 23.12 1.19 -25.28
CA ALA A 26 21.70 1.17 -25.57
C ALA A 26 20.96 0.09 -24.75
N ILE A 27 21.52 -1.12 -24.66
CA ILE A 27 20.94 -2.24 -23.90
C ILE A 27 20.91 -1.91 -22.41
N VAL A 28 22.00 -1.35 -21.86
CA VAL A 28 22.07 -0.96 -20.44
C VAL A 28 21.02 0.11 -20.13
N ASN A 29 20.88 1.14 -20.95
CA ASN A 29 19.86 2.17 -20.76
C ASN A 29 18.43 1.62 -20.83
N LEU A 30 18.16 0.71 -21.78
CA LEU A 30 16.86 0.04 -21.87
C LEU A 30 16.57 -0.79 -20.62
N SER A 31 17.58 -1.52 -20.14
CA SER A 31 17.49 -2.37 -18.94
C SER A 31 17.21 -1.54 -17.69
N ILE A 32 17.93 -0.43 -17.50
CA ILE A 32 17.67 0.51 -16.40
C ILE A 32 16.25 1.06 -16.47
N LYS A 33 15.75 1.43 -17.66
CA LYS A 33 14.39 1.92 -17.84
C LYS A 33 13.34 0.87 -17.51
N ILE A 34 13.56 -0.39 -17.90
CA ILE A 34 12.66 -1.51 -17.58
C ILE A 34 12.68 -1.79 -16.07
N ILE A 35 13.86 -1.87 -15.45
CA ILE A 35 14.02 -2.10 -14.01
C ILE A 35 13.35 -0.96 -13.24
N TYR A 36 13.60 0.30 -13.62
CA TYR A 36 12.97 1.45 -12.99
C TYR A 36 11.45 1.41 -13.16
N ASN A 37 10.93 1.13 -14.35
CA ASN A 37 9.49 1.03 -14.56
C ASN A 37 8.87 -0.12 -13.75
N ASN A 38 9.55 -1.26 -13.64
CA ASN A 38 9.09 -2.39 -12.84
C ASN A 38 9.18 -2.09 -11.34
N TYR A 39 10.22 -1.39 -10.90
CA TYR A 39 10.38 -0.91 -9.53
C TYR A 39 9.30 0.11 -9.17
N ILE A 40 9.01 1.06 -10.06
CA ILE A 40 7.90 2.01 -9.90
C ILE A 40 6.57 1.26 -9.94
N LYS A 41 6.39 0.22 -10.77
CA LYS A 41 5.18 -0.63 -10.76
C LYS A 41 5.05 -1.50 -9.51
N SER A 42 6.14 -1.89 -8.87
CA SER A 42 6.10 -2.66 -7.61
C SER A 42 5.94 -1.75 -6.39
N GLN A 43 6.45 -0.52 -6.46
CA GLN A 43 6.24 0.56 -5.50
C GLN A 43 4.85 1.21 -5.63
N ASN A 44 4.32 1.25 -6.85
CA ASN A 44 2.91 1.52 -7.11
C ASN A 44 2.18 0.34 -6.51
N PHE A 45 1.82 0.51 -5.24
CA PHE A 45 0.87 -0.30 -4.53
C PHE A 45 -0.16 -0.78 -5.55
N LYS A 46 -0.36 -2.09 -5.62
CA LYS A 46 -1.67 -2.60 -6.02
C LYS A 46 -2.65 -2.13 -4.94
N THR A 47 -2.90 -0.82 -4.86
CA THR A 47 -4.22 -0.30 -4.55
C THR A 47 -5.08 -0.99 -5.57
N TYR A 48 -5.69 -2.09 -5.14
CA TYR A 48 -6.88 -2.61 -5.77
C TYR A 48 -7.68 -1.37 -6.16
N ARG A 49 -7.95 -1.22 -7.46
CA ARG A 49 -8.96 -0.27 -7.89
C ARG A 49 -10.17 -0.52 -7.01
N ASP A 50 -10.46 0.47 -6.17
CA ASP A 50 -11.82 0.84 -5.85
C ASP A 50 -12.64 -0.23 -5.11
N LEU A 51 -12.24 -0.57 -3.88
CA LEU A 51 -13.24 -0.87 -2.85
C LEU A 51 -13.68 0.47 -2.24
N TYR A 52 -14.60 1.16 -2.91
CA TYR A 52 -15.36 2.27 -2.30
C TYR A 52 -16.30 1.80 -1.19
N THR A 53 -16.38 0.49 -0.99
CA THR A 53 -17.28 -0.19 -0.07
C THR A 53 -16.46 -0.95 0.96
N LEU A 54 -16.80 -0.76 2.23
CA LEU A 54 -16.28 -1.57 3.32
C LEU A 54 -16.62 -3.04 3.10
N GLU A 55 -15.74 -3.94 3.49
CA GLU A 55 -16.13 -5.35 3.60
C GLU A 55 -17.16 -5.50 4.75
N VAL A 56 -18.00 -6.52 4.70
CA VAL A 56 -19.08 -6.77 5.69
C VAL A 56 -18.57 -6.73 7.14
N GLU A 57 -17.36 -7.24 7.37
CA GLU A 57 -16.72 -7.24 8.68
C GLU A 57 -16.35 -5.81 9.15
N GLU A 58 -15.88 -4.96 8.24
CA GLU A 58 -15.50 -3.58 8.54
C GLU A 58 -16.74 -2.72 8.78
N GLU A 59 -17.81 -2.97 8.03
CA GLU A 59 -19.10 -2.30 8.16
C GLU A 59 -19.71 -2.56 9.55
N ARG A 60 -19.69 -3.82 10.03
CA ARG A 60 -20.12 -4.16 11.41
C ARG A 60 -19.35 -3.41 12.48
N VAL A 61 -18.03 -3.29 12.34
CA VAL A 61 -17.22 -2.54 13.32
C VAL A 61 -17.51 -1.04 13.23
N LEU A 62 -17.75 -0.51 12.03
CA LEU A 62 -18.16 0.89 11.85
C LEU A 62 -19.52 1.18 12.50
N GLU A 63 -20.47 0.25 12.43
CA GLU A 63 -21.76 0.38 13.14
C GLU A 63 -21.56 0.46 14.65
N VAL A 64 -20.69 -0.38 15.23
CA VAL A 64 -20.34 -0.31 16.66
C VAL A 64 -19.70 1.03 17.02
N ILE A 65 -18.77 1.51 16.18
CA ILE A 65 -18.13 2.81 16.35
C ILE A 65 -19.17 3.92 16.37
N ASN A 66 -20.06 3.96 15.36
CA ASN A 66 -21.08 4.99 15.22
C ASN A 66 -22.08 4.96 16.36
N THR A 67 -22.53 3.77 16.77
CA THR A 67 -23.44 3.60 17.91
C THR A 67 -22.85 4.17 19.19
N LEU A 68 -21.55 3.95 19.43
CA LEU A 68 -20.87 4.46 20.62
C LEU A 68 -20.47 5.94 20.49
N ALA A 69 -20.25 6.43 19.27
CA ALA A 69 -19.91 7.82 19.00
C ALA A 69 -21.10 8.77 19.11
N GLU A 70 -22.33 8.28 18.89
CA GLU A 70 -23.55 9.08 19.09
C GLU A 70 -23.67 9.63 20.52
N ASP A 71 -23.10 8.92 21.50
CA ASP A 71 -22.92 9.44 22.87
C ASP A 71 -21.80 10.50 22.88
N ASN A 72 -22.18 11.73 22.52
CA ASN A 72 -21.35 12.91 22.25
C ASN A 72 -20.43 13.40 23.39
N LYS A 73 -20.22 12.61 24.44
CA LYS A 73 -19.46 12.97 25.66
C LYS A 73 -18.20 12.14 25.87
N LEU A 74 -17.90 11.20 24.98
CA LEU A 74 -16.72 10.34 25.15
C LEU A 74 -15.45 11.05 24.68
N ASP A 75 -14.46 11.10 25.56
CA ASP A 75 -13.10 11.46 25.16
C ASP A 75 -12.56 10.43 24.15
N GLN A 76 -11.61 10.85 23.32
CA GLN A 76 -10.99 10.00 22.29
C GLN A 76 -10.49 8.67 22.87
N LYS A 77 -9.80 8.71 24.02
CA LYS A 77 -9.28 7.49 24.66
C LYS A 77 -10.39 6.58 25.15
N GLU A 78 -11.45 7.16 25.71
CA GLU A 78 -12.60 6.42 26.21
C GLU A 78 -13.37 5.75 25.08
N LEU A 79 -13.58 6.45 23.96
CA LEU A 79 -14.22 5.90 22.77
C LEU A 79 -13.44 4.69 22.22
N LEU A 80 -12.11 4.82 22.06
CA LEU A 80 -11.26 3.71 21.59
C LEU A 80 -11.37 2.47 22.49
N GLN A 81 -11.36 2.67 23.81
CA GLN A 81 -11.48 1.57 24.77
C GLN A 81 -12.87 0.92 24.73
N LYS A 82 -13.95 1.72 24.72
CA LYS A 82 -15.32 1.20 24.66
C LYS A 82 -15.58 0.42 23.37
N VAL A 83 -15.13 0.94 22.23
CA VAL A 83 -15.21 0.23 20.95
C VAL A 83 -14.41 -1.06 21.00
N SER A 84 -13.18 -1.04 21.50
CA SER A 84 -12.36 -2.26 21.61
C SER A 84 -13.01 -3.32 22.50
N LYS A 85 -13.59 -2.91 23.63
CA LYS A 85 -14.28 -3.82 24.55
C LYS A 85 -15.54 -4.39 23.91
N LYS A 86 -16.44 -3.53 23.42
CA LYS A 86 -17.71 -3.93 22.83
C LYS A 86 -17.52 -4.81 21.59
N LYS A 87 -16.58 -4.48 20.71
CA LYS A 87 -16.20 -5.32 19.56
C LYS A 87 -15.71 -6.71 20.01
N SER A 88 -14.96 -6.79 21.11
CA SER A 88 -14.45 -8.08 21.60
C SER A 88 -15.55 -8.95 22.21
N GLU A 89 -16.62 -8.32 22.72
CA GLU A 89 -17.81 -8.99 23.25
C GLU A 89 -18.76 -9.42 22.14
N ASP A 90 -19.10 -8.51 21.22
CA ASP A 90 -20.09 -8.72 20.16
C ASP A 90 -19.53 -9.51 18.97
N TYR A 91 -18.24 -9.34 18.65
CA TYR A 91 -17.56 -9.90 17.46
C TYR A 91 -16.15 -10.43 17.76
N PRO A 92 -16.02 -11.49 18.60
CA PRO A 92 -14.72 -12.04 18.99
C PRO A 92 -13.91 -12.63 17.82
N GLU A 93 -14.54 -12.96 16.70
CA GLU A 93 -13.91 -13.43 15.47
C GLU A 93 -13.16 -12.30 14.74
N LEU A 94 -13.56 -11.04 14.92
CA LEU A 94 -12.98 -9.87 14.24
C LEU A 94 -11.76 -9.30 14.97
N LYS A 95 -10.99 -10.12 15.68
CA LYS A 95 -9.80 -9.70 16.46
C LYS A 95 -8.72 -9.02 15.60
N SER A 96 -8.64 -9.36 14.33
CA SER A 96 -7.69 -8.77 13.37
C SER A 96 -8.03 -7.32 12.98
N LEU A 97 -9.28 -6.89 13.18
CA LEU A 97 -9.77 -5.52 12.97
C LEU A 97 -9.66 -4.72 14.27
N LYS A 98 -9.01 -3.56 14.20
CA LYS A 98 -8.78 -2.65 15.32
C LYS A 98 -9.22 -1.23 14.95
N PHE A 99 -9.81 -0.53 15.91
CA PHE A 99 -10.08 0.90 15.81
C PHE A 99 -9.00 1.66 16.58
N GLU A 100 -8.28 2.53 15.89
CA GLU A 100 -7.07 3.19 16.42
C GLU A 100 -7.05 4.66 16.01
N TYR A 101 -6.37 5.49 16.81
CA TYR A 101 -6.06 6.88 16.44
C TYR A 101 -4.56 7.03 16.26
N LYS A 102 -4.14 7.42 15.06
CA LYS A 102 -2.73 7.55 14.66
C LYS A 102 -2.56 8.78 13.78
N ASP A 103 -1.45 9.49 13.94
CA ASP A 103 -1.07 10.61 13.07
C ASP A 103 -2.17 11.68 12.89
N GLY A 104 -3.02 11.90 13.90
CA GLY A 104 -4.09 12.89 13.87
C GLY A 104 -5.42 12.43 13.26
N SER A 105 -5.52 11.17 12.81
CA SER A 105 -6.73 10.62 12.20
C SER A 105 -7.15 9.31 12.88
N TYR A 106 -8.44 8.96 12.73
CA TYR A 106 -8.99 7.68 13.16
C TYR A 106 -8.87 6.65 12.04
N TYR A 107 -8.57 5.40 12.41
CA TYR A 107 -8.39 4.32 11.46
C TYR A 107 -9.07 3.04 11.93
N LEU A 108 -9.65 2.31 10.97
CA LEU A 108 -9.88 0.88 11.05
C LEU A 108 -8.68 0.16 10.43
N THR A 109 -7.92 -0.52 11.28
CA THR A 109 -6.71 -1.25 10.91
C THR A 109 -7.02 -2.75 10.85
N ARG A 110 -6.71 -3.41 9.74
CA ARG A 110 -6.82 -4.86 9.59
C ARG A 110 -5.50 -5.48 9.21
N GLN A 111 -5.06 -6.46 9.98
CA GLN A 111 -3.87 -7.24 9.64
C GLN A 111 -4.27 -8.43 8.75
N LYS A 112 -3.72 -8.50 7.53
CA LYS A 112 -3.87 -9.61 6.58
C LYS A 112 -2.48 -10.14 6.25
N GLU A 113 -2.14 -11.34 6.73
CA GLU A 113 -0.85 -12.03 6.48
C GLU A 113 0.36 -11.09 6.50
N ASN A 114 0.88 -10.71 5.32
CA ASN A 114 2.06 -9.87 5.12
C ASN A 114 1.71 -8.40 4.84
N SER A 115 0.54 -7.94 5.27
CA SER A 115 0.07 -6.59 5.02
C SER A 115 -0.79 -6.07 6.16
N VAL A 116 -0.76 -4.75 6.33
CA VAL A 116 -1.66 -4.03 7.22
C VAL A 116 -2.45 -3.06 6.38
N MET A 117 -3.76 -3.20 6.47
CA MET A 117 -4.73 -2.37 5.81
C MET A 117 -5.20 -1.29 6.78
N TYR A 118 -5.29 -0.06 6.30
CA TYR A 118 -5.72 1.11 7.05
C TYR A 118 -6.88 1.76 6.29
N ILE A 119 -8.03 1.86 6.93
CA ILE A 119 -9.19 2.60 6.46
C ILE A 119 -9.28 3.84 7.34
N GLU A 120 -9.00 5.01 6.79
CA GLU A 120 -9.17 6.27 7.50
C GLU A 120 -10.65 6.55 7.69
N LEU A 121 -11.02 6.96 8.89
CA LEU A 121 -12.37 7.38 9.25
C LEU A 121 -12.36 8.87 9.57
N LYS A 122 -13.20 9.62 8.88
CA LYS A 122 -13.49 11.01 9.22
C LYS A 122 -14.62 11.06 10.23
N LYS A 123 -14.36 11.71 11.37
CA LYS A 123 -15.39 12.11 12.32
C LYS A 123 -16.16 13.29 11.73
N ASN A 124 -17.46 13.16 11.64
CA ASN A 124 -18.40 14.21 11.29
C ASN A 124 -19.38 14.40 12.44
N GLU A 125 -19.97 15.59 12.52
CA GLU A 125 -20.93 15.95 13.55
C GLU A 125 -22.19 16.46 12.87
N ILE A 126 -23.33 15.84 13.14
CA ILE A 126 -24.65 16.33 12.72
C ILE A 126 -25.45 16.60 13.99
N GLY A 127 -25.70 17.88 14.27
CA GLY A 127 -26.34 18.31 15.51
C GLY A 127 -25.52 17.92 16.74
N ASN A 128 -26.13 17.17 17.65
CA ASN A 128 -25.49 16.67 18.88
C ASN A 128 -25.05 15.20 18.77
N LYS A 129 -24.76 14.71 17.57
CA LYS A 129 -24.27 13.34 17.35
C LYS A 129 -23.01 13.34 16.51
N ALA A 130 -21.99 12.60 16.97
CA ALA A 130 -20.81 12.30 16.18
C ALA A 130 -21.01 10.97 15.44
N TYR A 131 -20.54 10.92 14.20
CA TYR A 131 -20.51 9.71 13.40
C TYR A 131 -19.24 9.68 12.56
N PHE A 132 -18.83 8.49 12.19
CA PHE A 132 -17.62 8.23 11.43
C PHE A 132 -17.99 7.72 10.04
N THR A 133 -17.28 8.21 9.04
CA THR A 133 -17.41 7.78 7.65
C THR A 133 -16.05 7.41 7.09
N PRO A 134 -15.92 6.31 6.33
CA PRO A 134 -14.66 5.98 5.66
C PRO A 134 -14.32 7.07 4.64
N THR A 135 -13.05 7.46 4.58
CA THR A 135 -12.55 8.47 3.64
C THR A 135 -11.50 7.92 2.71
N THR A 136 -10.41 7.42 3.27
CA THR A 136 -9.26 6.96 2.49
C THR A 136 -8.87 5.55 2.90
N TYR A 137 -8.22 4.86 1.96
CA TYR A 137 -7.77 3.50 2.15
C TYR A 137 -6.29 3.40 1.82
N LYS A 138 -5.53 2.69 2.66
CA LYS A 138 -4.09 2.47 2.47
C LYS A 138 -3.70 1.06 2.92
N THR A 139 -3.08 0.29 2.03
CA THR A 139 -2.41 -0.97 2.40
C THR A 139 -0.91 -0.74 2.55
N LYS A 140 -0.33 -1.18 3.67
CA LYS A 140 1.12 -1.24 3.90
C LYS A 140 1.55 -2.70 3.90
N TYR A 141 2.32 -3.11 2.89
CA TYR A 141 2.94 -4.43 2.86
C TYR A 141 4.11 -4.48 3.87
N ILE A 142 4.13 -5.54 4.67
CA ILE A 142 5.25 -5.89 5.55
C ILE A 142 6.17 -6.79 4.73
N TYR A 143 7.29 -6.24 4.27
CA TYR A 143 8.33 -7.05 3.65
C TYR A 143 9.03 -7.86 4.76
N ILE A 144 8.77 -9.16 4.79
CA ILE A 144 9.59 -10.08 5.57
C ILE A 144 10.91 -10.20 4.80
N LYS A 145 12.00 -9.68 5.40
CA LYS A 145 13.35 -10.06 4.95
C LYS A 145 13.52 -11.53 5.31
N GLU A 146 13.48 -12.40 4.30
CA GLU A 146 14.07 -13.73 4.39
C GLU A 146 15.60 -13.63 4.52
#